data_AF-A0A975LF58-F1
#
_entry.id   AF-A0A975LF58-F1
#
_cell.length_a   1.000
_cell.length_b   1.000
_cell.length_c   1.000
_cell.angle_alpha   90.00
_cell.angle_beta   90.00
_cell.angle_gamma   90.00
#
_symmetry.space_group_name_H-M   'P 1'
#
loop_
_entity.id
_entity.type
_entity.pdbx_description
1 polymer ?
#
loop_
_entity_poly.entity_id
_entity_poly.type
_entity_poly.pdbx_seq_one_letter_code
_entity_poly.pdbx_strand_id
1 'polypeptide(L)'
;MPLIGYYLAFFVFTQINLATYLEGKIKMIPFIILCILGFMILLKKENDDQFSIRNLINKCIFAFSVSIDSFLAGIAFTTIDHTHILIVAFLFSIVSCILTFIGLSIGKKTAQKLLNASLDYYAGVLMIILAIISLFI
;
A
#
# COMPACT_ATOMS: atom_id res chain seq x y z
N MET A 1 2.72 4.13 -6.77
CA MET A 1 3.38 4.70 -7.95
C MET A 1 4.89 4.48 -7.84
N PRO A 2 5.44 3.38 -8.39
CA PRO A 2 6.85 3.02 -8.17
C PRO A 2 7.85 4.01 -8.79
N LEU A 3 7.52 4.57 -9.97
CA LEU A 3 8.38 5.54 -10.66
C LEU A 3 8.55 6.85 -9.86
N ILE A 4 7.43 7.37 -9.35
CA ILE A 4 7.43 8.59 -8.51
C ILE A 4 8.15 8.35 -7.18
N GLY A 5 7.96 7.17 -6.57
CA GLY A 5 8.70 6.79 -5.37
C GLY A 5 10.20 6.77 -5.61
N TYR A 6 10.64 6.18 -6.72
CA TYR A 6 12.05 6.12 -7.09
C TYR A 6 12.67 7.50 -7.33
N TYR A 7 12.04 8.34 -8.17
CA TYR A 7 12.59 9.67 -8.46
C TYR A 7 12.60 10.60 -7.25
N LEU A 8 11.56 10.52 -6.40
CA LEU A 8 11.49 11.33 -5.19
C LEU A 8 12.53 10.89 -4.16
N ALA A 9 12.72 9.58 -3.96
CA ALA A 9 13.78 9.08 -3.09
C ALA A 9 15.17 9.39 -3.63
N PHE A 10 15.42 9.23 -4.93
CA PHE A 10 16.69 9.63 -5.55
C PHE A 10 17.00 11.11 -5.33
N PHE A 11 16.00 11.99 -5.52
CA PHE A 11 16.16 13.43 -5.28
C PHE A 11 16.45 13.74 -3.81
N VAL A 12 15.72 13.11 -2.87
CA VAL A 12 15.92 13.30 -1.43
C VAL A 12 17.28 12.77 -0.96
N PHE A 13 17.69 11.58 -1.40
CA PHE A 13 19.01 11.01 -1.07
C PHE A 13 20.17 11.80 -1.67
N THR A 14 19.96 12.48 -2.81
CA THR A 14 20.99 13.32 -3.46
C THR A 14 21.12 14.70 -2.79
N GLN A 15 20.02 15.30 -2.34
CA GLN A 15 20.01 16.64 -1.73
C GLN A 15 20.45 16.64 -0.26
N ILE A 16 20.26 15.53 0.43
CA ILE A 16 20.41 15.44 1.88
C ILE A 16 21.42 14.32 2.14
N ASN A 17 22.55 14.65 2.74
CA ASN A 17 23.67 13.74 3.05
C ASN A 17 23.30 12.72 4.17
N LEU A 18 22.10 12.14 4.08
CA LEU A 18 21.44 11.25 5.06
C LEU A 18 21.74 9.78 4.80
N ALA A 19 22.60 9.44 3.85
CA ALA A 19 23.02 8.06 3.64
C ALA A 19 23.51 7.44 4.98
N THR A 20 24.17 8.23 5.83
CA THR A 20 24.67 7.79 7.14
C THR A 20 23.67 7.87 8.31
N TYR A 21 22.57 8.62 8.22
CA TYR A 21 21.58 8.74 9.31
C TYR A 21 20.35 7.85 9.13
N LEU A 22 20.11 7.34 7.90
CA LEU A 22 18.89 6.63 7.54
C LEU A 22 19.03 5.10 7.44
N GLU A 23 20.25 4.55 7.45
CA GLU A 23 20.50 3.10 7.33
C GLU A 23 19.69 2.25 8.35
N GLY A 24 19.36 2.81 9.52
CA GLY A 24 18.52 2.13 10.52
C GLY A 24 17.04 2.53 10.55
N LYS A 25 16.65 3.68 9.95
CA LYS A 25 15.30 4.26 10.13
C LYS A 25 14.38 4.10 8.93
N ILE A 26 14.90 3.71 7.76
CA ILE A 26 14.08 3.50 6.55
C ILE A 26 13.01 2.43 6.80
N LYS A 27 13.29 1.40 7.63
CA LYS A 27 12.33 0.34 8.01
C LYS A 27 11.11 0.84 8.79
N MET A 28 11.24 1.96 9.52
CA MET A 28 10.11 2.52 10.29
C MET A 28 9.04 3.13 9.39
N ILE A 29 9.40 3.55 8.18
CA ILE A 29 8.48 4.21 7.24
C ILE A 29 7.36 3.26 6.80
N PRO A 30 7.63 2.08 6.20
CA PRO A 30 6.58 1.12 5.85
C PRO A 30 5.81 0.63 7.07
N PHE A 31 6.50 0.38 8.20
CA PHE A 31 5.86 -0.04 9.46
C PHE A 31 4.76 0.93 9.92
N ILE A 32 5.08 2.23 10.02
CA ILE A 32 4.13 3.25 10.50
C ILE A 32 2.92 3.33 9.56
N ILE A 33 3.15 3.29 8.25
CA ILE A 33 2.10 3.41 7.24
C ILE A 33 1.17 2.18 7.28
N LEU A 34 1.74 0.96 7.29
CA LEU A 34 0.99 -0.30 7.33
C LEU A 34 0.18 -0.42 8.64
N CYS A 35 0.76 0.01 9.77
CA CYS A 35 0.04 0.07 11.04
C CYS A 35 -1.15 1.03 10.99
N ILE A 36 -0.95 2.26 10.50
CA ILE A 36 -2.04 3.25 10.37
C ILE A 36 -3.15 2.71 9.46
N LEU A 37 -2.79 2.07 8.35
CA LEU A 37 -3.74 1.52 7.39
C LEU A 37 -4.53 0.34 7.99
N GLY A 38 -3.87 -0.59 8.66
CA GLY A 38 -4.52 -1.71 9.35
C GLY A 38 -5.49 -1.23 10.43
N PHE A 39 -5.08 -0.22 11.21
CA PHE A 39 -5.93 0.37 12.24
C PHE A 39 -7.14 1.11 11.65
N MET A 40 -6.96 1.85 10.54
CA MET A 40 -8.04 2.54 9.84
C MET A 40 -9.10 1.56 9.33
N ILE A 41 -8.69 0.40 8.81
CA ILE A 41 -9.61 -0.64 8.34
C ILE A 41 -10.35 -1.27 9.53
N LEU A 42 -9.66 -1.52 10.64
CA LEU A 42 -10.26 -2.14 11.83
C LEU A 42 -11.27 -1.23 12.55
N LEU A 43 -11.01 0.09 12.58
CA LEU A 43 -11.88 1.09 13.19
C LEU A 43 -13.09 1.47 12.31
N LYS A 44 -13.11 1.03 11.04
CA LYS A 44 -14.20 1.31 10.12
C LYS A 44 -15.46 0.54 10.56
N LYS A 45 -16.32 1.21 11.30
CA LYS A 45 -17.60 0.67 11.77
C LYS A 45 -18.57 0.50 10.59
N GLU A 46 -19.24 -0.64 10.52
CA GLU A 46 -20.17 -1.08 9.46
C GLU A 46 -21.40 -0.17 9.28
N ASN A 47 -21.59 0.81 10.17
CA ASN A 47 -22.68 1.77 10.10
C ASN A 47 -22.28 2.97 9.22
N ASP A 48 -22.48 2.87 7.92
CA ASP A 48 -22.90 4.02 7.12
C ASP A 48 -23.43 3.59 5.75
N ASP A 49 -24.65 3.05 5.78
CA ASP A 49 -25.59 3.09 4.66
C ASP A 49 -26.03 4.55 4.41
N GLN A 50 -25.11 5.42 3.99
CA GLN A 50 -25.48 6.70 3.36
C GLN A 50 -24.69 6.92 2.07
N PHE A 51 -25.36 6.51 1.00
CA PHE A 51 -25.00 6.69 -0.39
C PHE A 51 -25.06 8.20 -0.76
N SER A 52 -23.98 8.96 -0.52
CA SER A 52 -23.85 10.34 -1.02
C SER A 52 -22.41 10.84 -0.86
N ILE A 53 -21.76 11.21 -1.98
CA ILE A 53 -20.50 12.00 -2.15
C ILE A 53 -19.24 11.49 -1.41
N ARG A 54 -19.34 11.13 -0.14
CA ARG A 54 -18.34 10.49 0.73
C ARG A 54 -17.79 9.18 0.16
N ASN A 55 -18.53 8.53 -0.74
CA ASN A 55 -18.06 7.33 -1.43
C ASN A 55 -16.92 7.60 -2.43
N LEU A 56 -16.89 8.79 -3.08
CA LEU A 56 -15.77 9.17 -3.95
C LEU A 56 -14.55 9.52 -3.12
N ILE A 57 -14.72 10.30 -2.05
CA ILE A 57 -13.64 10.65 -1.11
C ILE A 57 -13.05 9.38 -0.47
N ASN A 58 -13.89 8.44 0.00
CA ASN A 58 -13.43 7.17 0.55
C ASN A 58 -12.71 6.32 -0.50
N LYS A 59 -13.20 6.27 -1.75
CA LYS A 59 -12.51 5.58 -2.85
C LYS A 59 -11.17 6.24 -3.20
N CYS A 60 -11.09 7.57 -3.16
CA CYS A 60 -9.86 8.33 -3.35
C CYS A 60 -8.86 8.07 -2.23
N ILE A 61 -9.30 8.09 -0.95
CA ILE A 61 -8.45 7.76 0.21
C ILE A 61 -7.97 6.31 0.14
N PHE A 62 -8.85 5.38 -0.23
CA PHE A 62 -8.49 3.98 -0.43
C PHE A 62 -7.48 3.80 -1.57
N ALA A 63 -7.74 4.40 -2.74
CA ALA A 63 -6.82 4.36 -3.88
C ALA A 63 -5.48 5.03 -3.56
N PHE A 64 -5.50 6.14 -2.81
CA PHE A 64 -4.28 6.80 -2.33
C PHE A 64 -3.50 5.89 -1.38
N SER A 65 -4.18 5.25 -0.43
CA SER A 65 -3.56 4.34 0.52
C SER A 65 -2.93 3.12 -0.14
N VAL A 66 -3.58 2.53 -1.15
CA VAL A 66 -3.02 1.43 -1.95
C VAL A 66 -1.86 1.93 -2.84
N SER A 67 -1.89 3.19 -3.28
CA SER A 67 -0.78 3.79 -4.03
C SER A 67 0.49 4.00 -3.18
N ILE A 68 0.34 4.22 -1.87
CA ILE A 68 1.48 4.37 -0.94
C ILE A 68 2.30 3.08 -0.87
N ASP A 69 1.67 1.91 -0.89
CA ASP A 69 2.36 0.61 -0.85
C ASP A 69 3.37 0.46 -2.01
N SER A 70 2.89 0.70 -3.23
CA SER A 70 3.74 0.70 -4.42
C SER A 70 4.71 1.88 -4.54
N PHE A 71 4.45 2.98 -3.82
CA PHE A 71 5.38 4.10 -3.70
C PHE A 71 6.57 3.72 -2.80
N LEU A 72 6.33 3.02 -1.68
CA LEU A 72 7.37 2.50 -0.79
C LEU A 72 8.24 1.46 -1.49
N ALA A 73 7.65 0.58 -2.30
CA ALA A 73 8.43 -0.32 -3.16
C ALA A 73 9.36 0.46 -4.11
N GLY A 74 8.89 1.57 -4.67
CA GLY A 74 9.69 2.48 -5.49
C GLY A 74 10.90 3.09 -4.74
N ILE A 75 10.70 3.47 -3.48
CA ILE A 75 11.77 3.94 -2.60
C ILE A 75 12.76 2.81 -2.33
N ALA A 76 12.30 1.60 -2.02
CA ALA A 76 13.16 0.45 -1.77
C ALA A 76 14.02 0.09 -3.00
N PHE A 77 13.53 0.29 -4.23
CA PHE A 77 14.36 0.06 -5.42
C PHE A 77 15.51 1.06 -5.57
N THR A 78 15.47 2.24 -4.95
CA THR A 78 16.60 3.20 -4.99
C THR A 78 17.83 2.72 -4.22
N THR A 79 17.66 1.81 -3.25
CA THR A 79 18.76 1.26 -2.48
C THR A 79 19.40 0.03 -3.14
N ILE A 80 18.87 -0.41 -4.29
CA ILE A 80 19.40 -1.56 -5.04
C ILE A 80 20.10 -1.03 -6.30
N ASP A 81 21.43 -1.18 -6.33
CA ASP A 81 22.23 -0.80 -7.49
C ASP A 81 21.82 -1.59 -8.75
N HIS A 82 21.80 -0.93 -9.91
CA HIS A 82 21.48 -1.48 -11.24
C HIS A 82 20.04 -1.91 -11.51
N THR A 83 19.04 -1.36 -10.81
CA THR A 83 17.63 -1.63 -11.13
C THR A 83 17.13 -0.81 -12.33
N HIS A 84 16.65 -1.48 -13.38
CA HIS A 84 15.92 -0.85 -14.47
C HIS A 84 14.49 -0.47 -14.03
N ILE A 85 14.37 0.67 -13.32
CA ILE A 85 13.10 1.12 -12.72
C ILE A 85 11.92 1.15 -13.71
N LEU A 86 12.17 1.41 -14.98
CA LEU A 86 11.15 1.49 -16.02
C LEU A 86 10.50 0.12 -16.29
N ILE A 87 11.32 -0.95 -16.30
CA ILE A 87 10.85 -2.34 -16.44
C ILE A 87 10.10 -2.76 -15.17
N VAL A 88 10.66 -2.43 -14.00
CA VAL A 88 10.03 -2.75 -12.70
C VAL A 88 8.67 -2.08 -12.57
N ALA A 89 8.57 -0.80 -12.92
CA ALA A 89 7.31 -0.06 -12.89
C ALA A 89 6.26 -0.64 -13.85
N PHE A 90 6.68 -1.03 -15.05
CA PHE A 90 5.79 -1.66 -16.03
C PHE A 90 5.26 -3.01 -15.55
N LEU A 91 6.16 -3.86 -15.04
CA LEU A 91 5.81 -5.20 -14.56
C LEU A 91 4.94 -5.12 -13.29
N PHE A 92 5.26 -4.19 -12.38
CA PHE A 92 4.43 -3.89 -11.22
C PHE A 92 3.03 -3.43 -11.63
N SER A 93 2.90 -2.57 -12.64
CA SER A 93 1.60 -2.09 -13.14
C SER A 93 0.77 -3.24 -13.72
N ILE A 94 1.37 -4.14 -14.48
CA ILE A 94 0.67 -5.31 -15.05
C ILE A 94 0.18 -6.23 -13.93
N VAL A 95 1.08 -6.60 -13.01
CA VAL A 95 0.73 -7.50 -11.89
C VAL A 95 -0.35 -6.88 -11.01
N SER A 96 -0.21 -5.60 -10.66
CA SER A 96 -1.21 -4.88 -9.85
C SER A 96 -2.57 -4.79 -10.56
N CYS A 97 -2.58 -4.59 -11.88
CA CYS A 97 -3.81 -4.57 -12.67
C CYS A 97 -4.51 -5.94 -12.67
N ILE A 98 -3.76 -7.00 -12.94
CA ILE A 98 -4.27 -8.38 -12.92
C ILE A 98 -4.80 -8.73 -11.52
N LEU A 99 -4.04 -8.44 -10.47
CA LEU A 99 -4.42 -8.72 -9.09
C LEU A 99 -5.70 -7.98 -8.70
N THR A 100 -5.81 -6.70 -9.08
CA THR A 100 -7.01 -5.89 -8.82
C THR A 100 -8.21 -6.41 -9.60
N PHE A 101 -8.02 -6.77 -10.87
CA PHE A 101 -9.09 -7.31 -11.71
C PHE A 101 -9.63 -8.66 -11.19
N ILE A 102 -8.71 -9.55 -10.80
CA ILE A 102 -9.04 -10.84 -10.18
C ILE A 102 -9.72 -10.59 -8.82
N GLY A 103 -9.16 -9.73 -7.98
CA GLY A 103 -9.70 -9.37 -6.68
C GLY A 103 -11.12 -8.82 -6.76
N LEU A 104 -11.41 -7.93 -7.72
CA LEU A 104 -12.74 -7.37 -7.95
C LEU A 104 -13.72 -8.42 -8.49
N SER A 105 -13.26 -9.28 -9.40
CA SER A 105 -14.07 -10.34 -9.99
C SER A 105 -14.45 -11.42 -8.97
N ILE A 106 -13.50 -11.79 -8.10
CA ILE A 106 -13.74 -12.71 -6.98
C ILE A 106 -14.63 -12.02 -5.95
N GLY A 107 -14.33 -10.77 -5.57
CA GLY A 107 -15.13 -10.00 -4.62
C GLY A 107 -16.59 -9.91 -5.02
N LYS A 108 -16.89 -9.67 -6.31
CA LYS A 108 -18.26 -9.61 -6.82
C LYS A 108 -19.00 -10.95 -6.73
N LYS A 109 -18.32 -12.08 -6.96
CA LYS A 109 -18.91 -13.42 -6.88
C LYS A 109 -19.03 -13.91 -5.43
N THR A 110 -18.08 -13.54 -4.58
CA THR A 110 -17.99 -13.97 -3.17
C THR A 110 -18.87 -13.12 -2.25
N ALA A 111 -19.03 -11.82 -2.52
CA ALA A 111 -19.95 -10.94 -1.78
C ALA A 111 -21.40 -11.45 -1.83
N GLN A 112 -21.77 -12.15 -2.91
CA GLN A 112 -23.09 -12.75 -3.06
C GLN A 112 -23.31 -14.00 -2.18
N LYS A 113 -22.24 -14.62 -1.66
CA LYS A 113 -22.28 -15.90 -0.91
C LYS A 113 -21.76 -15.79 0.53
N LEU A 114 -20.98 -14.74 0.84
CA LEU A 114 -20.23 -14.57 2.08
C LEU A 114 -20.71 -13.33 2.85
N LEU A 115 -22.02 -13.10 2.91
CA LEU A 115 -22.65 -11.94 3.55
C LEU A 115 -22.52 -11.92 5.09
N ASN A 116 -21.93 -12.95 5.71
CA ASN A 116 -21.88 -13.09 7.19
C ASN A 116 -20.47 -13.02 7.79
N ALA A 117 -19.41 -12.84 6.99
CA ALA A 117 -18.06 -12.69 7.51
C ALA A 117 -17.55 -11.27 7.23
N SER A 118 -17.11 -10.57 8.27
CA SER A 118 -16.47 -9.25 8.18
C SER A 118 -15.10 -9.38 7.50
N LEU A 119 -15.09 -9.43 6.16
CA LEU A 119 -13.85 -9.44 5.35
C LEU A 119 -12.93 -8.27 5.72
N ASP A 120 -13.51 -7.14 6.09
CA ASP A 120 -12.79 -5.94 6.55
C ASP A 120 -11.93 -6.24 7.80
N TYR A 121 -12.39 -7.10 8.72
CA TYR A 121 -11.61 -7.51 9.89
C TYR A 121 -10.38 -8.34 9.49
N TYR A 122 -10.55 -9.31 8.59
CA TYR A 122 -9.42 -10.12 8.09
C TYR A 122 -8.38 -9.27 7.35
N ALA A 123 -8.83 -8.30 6.55
CA ALA A 123 -7.95 -7.37 5.85
C ALA A 123 -7.15 -6.48 6.84
N GLY A 124 -7.80 -5.96 7.88
CA GLY A 124 -7.14 -5.17 8.92
C GLY A 124 -6.08 -5.96 9.69
N VAL A 125 -6.40 -7.21 10.09
CA VAL A 125 -5.46 -8.09 10.79
C VAL A 125 -4.26 -8.46 9.91
N LEU A 126 -4.49 -8.80 8.64
CA LEU A 126 -3.41 -9.07 7.69
C LEU A 126 -2.45 -7.89 7.52
N MET A 127 -2.98 -6.66 7.45
CA MET A 127 -2.17 -5.44 7.36
C MET A 127 -1.30 -5.21 8.59
N ILE A 128 -1.83 -5.47 9.79
CA ILE A 128 -1.04 -5.37 11.04
C ILE A 128 0.08 -6.41 11.06
N ILE A 129 -0.20 -7.65 10.62
CA ILE A 129 0.81 -8.70 10.51
C ILE A 129 1.92 -8.29 9.53
N LEU A 130 1.55 -7.78 8.35
CA LEU A 130 2.50 -7.26 7.36
C LEU A 130 3.33 -6.10 7.90
N ALA A 131 2.74 -5.21 8.69
CA ALA A 131 3.46 -4.12 9.36
C ALA A 131 4.57 -4.70 10.25
N ILE A 132 4.24 -5.65 11.12
CA ILE A 132 5.21 -6.29 12.02
C ILE A 132 6.33 -6.96 11.22
N ILE A 133 5.99 -7.70 10.16
CA ILE A 133 6.98 -8.37 9.30
C ILE A 133 7.94 -7.35 8.65
N SER A 134 7.43 -6.20 8.22
CA SER A 134 8.23 -5.11 7.65
C SER A 134 9.30 -4.56 8.60
N LEU A 135 9.19 -4.78 9.92
CA LEU A 135 10.21 -4.35 10.87
C LEU A 135 11.42 -5.31 10.89
N PHE A 136 11.21 -6.57 10.51
CA PHE A 136 12.23 -7.62 10.50
C PHE A 136 12.94 -7.79 9.16
N ILE A 137 12.31 -7.39 8.06
CA ILE A 137 12.90 -7.32 6.70
C ILE A 137 13.71 -6.04 6.56
#